data_AF-A0A453FE31-F1
#
_entry.id   AF-A0A453FE31-F1
#
_cell.length_a   1.000
_cell.length_b   1.000
_cell.length_c   1.000
_cell.angle_alpha   90.00
_cell.angle_beta   90.00
_cell.angle_gamma   90.00
#
_symmetry.space_group_name_H-M   'P 1'
#
loop_
_entity.id
_entity.type
_entity.pdbx_description
1 polymer ?
#
loop_
_entity_poly.entity_id
_entity_poly.type
_entity_poly.pdbx_seq_one_letter_code
_entity_poly.pdbx_strand_id
1 'polypeptide(L)'
;SRKDQEQYWYRSDMPYHFVPVKQFADSFHSFHMGQFVHNELLEPFDRTKSHPAALATSKFGVSRIELLKATMDREFLLMKRNSFYFICKAAQLCLMAFLAMSTFFRTNMHRDPTYGTIYMGALYFAIDAIMFNGFSELGMTATKLPVFFKQRDLLFFPAWAYTIPAWILQIPITFFEVGVYVFTTYYVIGFDPSISR
;
A
#
# COMPACT_ATOMS: atom_id res chain seq x y z
N SER A 1 -35.47 18.38 3.07
CA SER A 1 -36.50 17.68 2.26
C SER A 1 -37.73 18.58 2.08
N ARG A 2 -38.64 18.31 1.12
CA ARG A 2 -39.91 19.06 0.95
C ARG A 2 -40.75 19.11 2.23
N LYS A 3 -40.59 18.08 3.08
CA LYS A 3 -41.25 17.94 4.39
C LYS A 3 -40.57 18.73 5.53
N ASP A 4 -39.32 19.14 5.37
CA ASP A 4 -38.53 19.78 6.45
C ASP A 4 -38.45 21.30 6.31
N GLN A 5 -38.96 21.87 5.22
CA GLN A 5 -38.77 23.30 4.93
C GLN A 5 -39.76 24.19 5.67
N GLU A 6 -40.96 23.68 5.96
CA GLU A 6 -42.03 24.41 6.66
C GLU A 6 -41.60 24.86 8.07
N GLN A 7 -40.80 24.06 8.78
CA GLN A 7 -40.32 24.41 10.13
C GLN A 7 -39.39 25.65 10.16
N TYR A 8 -38.80 26.03 9.02
CA TYR A 8 -37.93 27.20 8.89
C TYR A 8 -38.68 28.41 8.33
N TRP A 9 -40.01 28.32 8.19
CA TRP A 9 -40.83 29.41 7.69
C TRP A 9 -40.97 30.51 8.73
N TYR A 10 -40.30 31.64 8.49
CA TYR A 10 -40.28 32.77 9.42
C TYR A 10 -41.55 33.64 9.34
N ARG A 11 -42.25 33.62 8.20
CA ARG A 11 -43.37 34.54 7.94
C ARG A 11 -44.71 33.96 8.42
N SER A 12 -45.09 34.26 9.65
CA SER A 12 -46.36 33.84 10.24
C SER A 12 -47.60 34.45 9.57
N ASP A 13 -47.42 35.49 8.77
CA ASP A 13 -48.45 36.24 8.03
C ASP A 13 -48.82 35.63 6.67
N MET A 14 -48.00 34.71 6.14
CA MET A 14 -48.22 34.09 4.83
C MET A 14 -48.29 32.56 4.93
N PRO A 15 -49.19 31.90 4.17
CA PRO A 15 -49.23 30.45 4.14
C PRO A 15 -47.91 29.90 3.58
N TYR A 16 -47.45 28.80 4.16
CA TYR A 16 -46.23 28.14 3.72
C TYR A 16 -46.29 27.81 2.23
N HIS A 17 -45.26 28.23 1.50
CA HIS A 17 -45.02 27.83 0.13
C HIS A 17 -43.66 27.16 0.00
N PHE A 18 -43.64 26.02 -0.69
CA PHE A 18 -42.40 25.31 -0.97
C PHE A 18 -41.56 26.10 -1.98
N VAL A 19 -40.42 26.61 -1.53
CA VAL A 19 -39.42 27.26 -2.38
C VAL A 19 -38.40 26.23 -2.88
N PRO A 20 -38.26 26.02 -4.20
CA PRO A 20 -37.24 25.14 -4.78
C PRO A 20 -35.81 25.59 -4.44
N VAL A 21 -34.88 24.63 -4.32
CA VAL A 21 -33.45 24.89 -4.02
C VAL A 21 -32.83 25.89 -5.01
N LYS A 22 -33.21 25.82 -6.29
CA LYS A 22 -32.73 26.75 -7.31
C LYS A 22 -33.14 28.20 -7.03
N GLN A 23 -34.41 28.44 -6.69
CA GLN A 23 -34.88 29.78 -6.34
C GLN A 23 -34.21 30.31 -5.08
N PHE A 24 -33.93 29.44 -4.10
CA PHE A 24 -33.16 29.81 -2.91
C PHE A 24 -31.73 30.24 -3.25
N ALA A 25 -31.03 29.50 -4.11
CA ALA A 25 -29.69 29.86 -4.56
C ALA A 25 -29.68 31.19 -5.32
N ASP A 26 -30.61 31.38 -6.26
CA ASP A 26 -30.76 32.63 -7.02
C ASP A 26 -31.10 33.83 -6.10
N SER A 27 -31.93 33.59 -5.09
CA SER A 27 -32.26 34.59 -4.06
C SER A 27 -31.08 34.91 -3.16
N PHE A 28 -30.23 33.92 -2.84
CA PHE A 28 -29.00 34.15 -2.06
C PHE A 28 -28.03 35.06 -2.82
N HIS A 29 -27.86 34.86 -4.13
CA HIS A 29 -27.00 35.72 -4.95
C HIS A 29 -27.49 37.18 -5.06
N SER A 30 -28.80 37.41 -5.03
CA SER A 30 -29.37 38.76 -5.02
C SER A 30 -29.46 39.39 -3.63
N PHE A 31 -29.39 38.59 -2.57
CA PHE A 31 -29.38 39.07 -1.19
C PHE A 31 -28.08 39.85 -0.88
N HIS A 32 -28.18 40.89 -0.05
CA HIS A 32 -27.05 41.76 0.29
C HIS A 32 -25.81 41.01 0.76
N MET A 33 -25.96 39.95 1.57
CA MET A 33 -24.82 39.12 2.01
C MET A 33 -24.20 38.31 0.87
N GLY A 34 -25.00 37.80 -0.07
CA GLY A 34 -24.46 37.06 -1.22
C GLY A 34 -23.71 37.98 -2.18
N GLN A 35 -24.21 39.20 -2.39
CA GLN A 35 -23.49 40.24 -3.15
C GLN A 35 -22.22 40.69 -2.43
N PHE A 36 -22.27 40.84 -1.11
CA PHE A 36 -21.11 41.20 -0.29
C PHE A 36 -19.99 40.14 -0.41
N VAL A 37 -20.31 38.85 -0.18
CA VAL A 37 -19.35 37.75 -0.33
C VAL A 37 -18.82 37.66 -1.76
N HIS A 38 -19.67 37.87 -2.77
CA HIS A 38 -19.23 37.88 -4.16
C HIS A 38 -18.21 38.99 -4.45
N ASN A 39 -18.50 40.21 -3.99
CA ASN A 39 -17.59 41.35 -4.15
C ASN A 39 -16.28 41.14 -3.37
N GLU A 40 -16.35 40.58 -2.16
CA GLU A 40 -15.15 40.26 -1.35
C GLU A 40 -14.28 39.19 -2.03
N LEU A 41 -14.88 38.19 -2.69
CA LEU A 41 -14.14 37.17 -3.44
C LEU A 41 -13.57 37.67 -4.78
N LEU A 42 -14.14 38.74 -5.36
CA LEU A 42 -13.61 39.38 -6.56
C LEU A 42 -12.33 40.18 -6.27
N GLU A 43 -12.21 40.71 -5.05
CA GLU A 43 -10.99 41.39 -4.63
C GLU A 43 -9.88 40.38 -4.30
N PRO A 44 -8.72 40.40 -5.00
CA PRO A 44 -7.64 39.49 -4.71
C PRO A 44 -7.11 39.72 -3.30
N PHE A 45 -7.09 38.65 -2.49
CA PHE A 45 -6.65 38.73 -1.11
C PHE A 45 -5.19 39.22 -0.99
N ASP A 46 -5.00 40.30 -0.25
CA ASP A 46 -3.68 40.88 0.02
C ASP A 46 -2.88 40.00 0.99
N ARG A 47 -1.84 39.34 0.47
CA ARG A 47 -0.97 38.44 1.24
C ARG A 47 -0.26 39.14 2.39
N THR A 48 -0.07 40.46 2.35
CA THR A 48 0.61 41.19 3.44
C THR A 48 -0.21 41.21 4.73
N LYS A 49 -1.54 41.05 4.64
CA LYS A 49 -2.46 40.96 5.78
C LYS A 49 -2.56 39.56 6.37
N SER A 50 -1.96 38.55 5.73
CA SER A 50 -1.96 37.18 6.26
C SER A 50 -0.97 37.02 7.39
N HIS A 51 -1.34 36.22 8.40
CA HIS A 51 -0.38 35.80 9.42
C HIS A 51 0.76 35.01 8.73
N PRO A 52 2.04 35.21 9.11
CA PRO A 52 3.18 34.54 8.45
C PRO A 52 3.10 33.00 8.44
N ALA A 53 2.32 32.42 9.36
CA ALA A 53 2.05 30.98 9.46
C ALA A 53 0.67 30.55 8.91
N ALA A 54 -0.11 31.44 8.30
CA ALA A 54 -1.46 31.13 7.80
C ALA A 54 -1.44 30.25 6.54
N LEU A 55 -0.39 30.34 5.72
CA LEU A 55 -0.21 29.48 4.55
C LEU A 55 1.04 28.63 4.69
N ALA A 56 0.91 27.33 4.38
CA ALA A 56 2.07 26.45 4.27
C ALA A 56 2.98 26.94 3.14
N THR A 57 4.22 27.27 3.47
CA THR A 57 5.23 27.76 2.53
C THR A 57 5.86 26.64 1.69
N SER A 58 5.82 25.41 2.20
CA SER A 58 6.35 24.22 1.55
C SER A 58 5.28 23.15 1.36
N LYS A 59 5.39 22.41 0.26
CA LYS A 59 4.49 21.28 -0.05
C LYS A 59 4.59 20.14 0.97
N PHE A 60 5.74 19.98 1.60
CA PHE A 60 6.02 18.98 2.64
C PHE A 60 6.61 19.68 3.86
N GLY A 61 6.26 19.21 5.06
CA GLY A 61 6.72 19.81 6.32
C GLY A 61 8.19 19.57 6.67
N VAL A 62 8.86 18.63 5.97
CA VAL A 62 10.21 18.15 6.29
C VAL A 62 11.03 17.92 5.01
N SER A 63 12.36 17.87 5.15
CA SER A 63 13.27 17.54 4.06
C SER A 63 13.00 16.15 3.46
N ARG A 64 13.33 15.97 2.18
CA ARG A 64 13.08 14.71 1.45
C ARG A 64 13.83 13.52 2.06
N ILE A 65 15.01 13.75 2.63
CA ILE A 65 15.85 12.70 3.25
C ILE A 65 15.25 12.27 4.59
N GLU A 66 14.80 13.22 5.40
CA GLU A 66 14.12 12.91 6.66
C GLU A 66 12.79 12.19 6.44
N LEU A 67 12.05 12.55 5.38
CA LEU A 67 10.86 11.80 4.97
C LEU A 67 11.20 10.34 4.65
N LEU A 68 12.28 10.10 3.89
CA LEU A 68 12.73 8.74 3.55
C LEU A 68 13.17 7.96 4.79
N LYS A 69 13.88 8.62 5.71
CA LYS A 69 14.30 7.99 6.98
C LYS A 69 13.09 7.63 7.83
N ALA A 70 12.14 8.54 7.98
CA ALA A 70 10.92 8.30 8.75
C ALA A 70 10.06 7.18 8.16
N THR A 71 9.94 7.09 6.83
CA THR A 71 9.22 5.99 6.18
C THR A 71 9.96 4.66 6.30
N MET A 72 11.29 4.66 6.26
CA MET A 72 12.11 3.47 6.51
C MET A 72 11.97 2.95 7.94
N ASP A 73 12.09 3.84 8.94
CA ASP A 73 11.93 3.50 10.35
C ASP A 73 10.52 2.95 10.63
N ARG A 74 9.51 3.54 10.01
CA ARG A 74 8.13 3.05 10.05
C ARG A 74 8.01 1.64 9.47
N GLU A 75 8.55 1.40 8.27
CA GLU A 75 8.42 0.09 7.63
C GLU A 75 9.14 -0.98 8.44
N PHE A 76 10.34 -0.69 8.95
CA PHE A 76 11.07 -1.58 9.85
C PHE A 76 10.28 -1.89 11.13
N LEU A 77 9.68 -0.86 11.75
CA LEU A 77 8.84 -1.04 12.94
C LEU A 77 7.59 -1.88 12.64
N LEU A 78 6.96 -1.67 11.49
CA LEU A 78 5.81 -2.47 11.05
C LEU A 78 6.20 -3.93 10.83
N MET A 79 7.36 -4.18 10.22
CA MET A 79 7.90 -5.53 10.05
C MET A 79 8.15 -6.22 11.39
N LYS A 80 8.76 -5.51 12.34
CA LYS A 80 9.02 -6.03 13.69
C LYS A 80 7.72 -6.34 14.45
N ARG A 81 6.69 -5.50 14.33
CA ARG A 81 5.40 -5.71 15.00
C ARG A 81 4.57 -6.81 14.35
N ASN A 82 4.68 -6.99 13.04
CA ASN A 82 4.03 -8.07 12.30
C ASN A 82 4.97 -9.28 12.11
N SER A 83 5.89 -9.52 13.05
CA SER A 83 6.85 -10.62 12.98
C SER A 83 6.18 -11.99 12.88
N PHE A 84 4.98 -12.15 13.46
CA PHE A 84 4.18 -13.36 13.37
C PHE A 84 3.94 -13.80 11.92
N TYR A 85 3.59 -12.86 11.04
CA TYR A 85 3.39 -13.15 9.62
C TYR A 85 4.68 -13.70 8.98
N PHE A 86 5.83 -13.06 9.24
CA PHE A 86 7.12 -13.50 8.70
C PHE A 86 7.54 -14.87 9.23
N ILE A 87 7.25 -15.17 10.51
CA ILE A 87 7.50 -16.49 11.10
C ILE A 87 6.63 -17.56 10.44
N CYS A 88 5.32 -17.30 10.28
CA CYS A 88 4.41 -18.24 9.60
C CYS A 88 4.82 -18.46 8.14
N LYS A 89 5.23 -17.41 7.43
CA LYS A 89 5.74 -17.50 6.06
C LYS A 89 7.00 -18.38 6.00
N ALA A 90 7.95 -18.18 6.92
CA ALA A 90 9.15 -19.02 7.01
C ALA A 90 8.80 -20.48 7.34
N ALA A 91 7.86 -20.73 8.25
CA ALA A 91 7.40 -22.08 8.58
C ALA A 91 6.71 -22.77 7.38
N GLN A 92 5.89 -22.04 6.62
CA GLN A 92 5.28 -22.53 5.39
C GLN A 92 6.34 -22.89 4.35
N LEU A 93 7.36 -22.04 4.17
CA LEU A 93 8.47 -22.29 3.25
C LEU A 93 9.27 -23.54 3.66
N CYS A 94 9.55 -23.71 4.95
CA CYS A 94 10.20 -24.92 5.49
C CYS A 94 9.37 -26.17 5.26
N LEU A 95 8.05 -26.12 5.43
CA LEU A 95 7.15 -27.24 5.18
C LEU A 95 7.13 -27.62 3.69
N MET A 96 7.07 -26.62 2.79
CA MET A 96 7.16 -26.85 1.35
C MET A 96 8.52 -27.45 0.94
N ALA A 97 9.62 -26.97 1.53
CA ALA A 97 10.94 -27.55 1.32
C ALA A 97 10.99 -29.01 1.80
N PHE A 98 10.41 -29.31 2.96
CA PHE A 98 10.35 -30.67 3.49
C PHE A 98 9.57 -31.62 2.57
N LEU A 99 8.40 -31.19 2.07
CA LEU A 99 7.62 -31.94 1.10
C LEU A 99 8.38 -32.17 -0.22
N ALA A 100 9.10 -31.16 -0.72
CA ALA A 100 9.95 -31.30 -1.90
C ALA A 100 11.05 -32.35 -1.66
N MET A 101 11.74 -32.24 -0.53
CA MET A 101 12.83 -33.14 -0.13
C MET A 101 12.36 -34.59 0.06
N SER A 102 11.19 -34.82 0.66
CA SER A 102 10.66 -36.17 0.84
C SER A 102 10.18 -36.79 -0.48
N THR A 103 9.61 -35.98 -1.37
CA THR A 103 9.06 -36.46 -2.65
C THR A 103 10.16 -36.76 -3.66
N PHE A 104 11.16 -35.88 -3.77
CA PHE A 104 12.26 -35.99 -4.74
C PHE A 104 13.55 -36.44 -4.05
N PHE A 105 13.46 -37.38 -3.13
CA PHE A 105 14.61 -37.82 -2.34
C PHE A 105 15.67 -38.53 -3.20
N ARG A 106 16.94 -38.16 -3.00
CA ARG A 106 18.11 -38.63 -3.77
C ARG A 106 18.15 -40.13 -4.04
N THR A 107 17.74 -40.97 -3.07
CA THR A 107 17.80 -42.44 -3.21
C THR A 107 16.88 -42.99 -4.29
N ASN A 108 15.81 -42.27 -4.66
CA ASN A 108 14.89 -42.66 -5.74
C ASN A 108 15.25 -42.00 -7.09
N MET A 109 16.26 -41.14 -7.12
CA MET A 109 16.58 -40.26 -8.24
C MET A 109 17.86 -40.75 -8.95
N HIS A 110 17.74 -41.77 -9.79
CA HIS A 110 18.87 -42.33 -10.54
C HIS A 110 19.23 -41.44 -11.73
N ARG A 111 20.52 -41.34 -12.07
CA ARG A 111 21.03 -40.50 -13.18
C ARG A 111 20.91 -41.23 -14.53
N ASP A 112 19.71 -41.70 -14.85
CA ASP A 112 19.38 -42.30 -16.14
C ASP A 112 18.49 -41.35 -16.96
N PRO A 113 18.56 -41.39 -18.30
CA PRO A 113 17.75 -40.53 -19.17
C PRO A 113 16.23 -40.67 -18.92
N THR A 114 15.78 -41.80 -18.40
CA THR A 114 14.39 -42.07 -18.02
C THR A 114 13.91 -41.22 -16.83
N TYR A 115 14.81 -40.77 -15.95
CA TYR A 115 14.48 -39.92 -14.79
C TYR A 115 14.55 -38.42 -15.11
N GLY A 116 14.92 -38.03 -16.34
CA GLY A 116 14.98 -36.63 -16.76
C GLY A 116 13.66 -35.88 -16.53
N THR A 117 12.52 -36.53 -16.77
CA THR A 117 11.19 -35.96 -16.52
C THR A 117 10.92 -35.71 -15.03
N ILE A 118 11.47 -36.52 -14.13
CA ILE A 118 11.31 -36.37 -12.68
C ILE A 118 12.16 -35.19 -12.18
N TYR A 119 13.37 -35.00 -12.71
CA TYR A 119 14.18 -33.81 -12.43
C TYR A 119 13.51 -32.52 -12.93
N MET A 120 12.89 -32.55 -14.12
CA MET A 120 12.10 -31.42 -14.62
C MET A 120 10.88 -31.13 -13.72
N GLY A 121 10.22 -32.18 -13.21
CA GLY A 121 9.13 -32.05 -12.23
C GLY A 121 9.59 -31.42 -10.90
N ALA A 122 10.79 -31.77 -10.42
CA ALA A 122 11.37 -31.18 -9.22
C ALA A 122 11.68 -29.69 -9.40
N LEU A 123 12.25 -29.30 -10.54
CA LEU A 123 12.50 -27.89 -10.88
C LEU A 123 11.20 -27.09 -11.01
N TYR A 124 10.19 -27.68 -11.66
CA TYR A 124 8.86 -27.08 -11.78
C TYR A 124 8.24 -26.84 -10.39
N PHE A 125 8.26 -27.85 -9.51
CA PHE A 125 7.76 -27.72 -8.14
C PHE A 125 8.51 -26.65 -7.35
N ALA A 126 9.83 -26.54 -7.52
CA ALA A 126 10.63 -25.50 -6.88
C ALA A 126 10.23 -24.08 -7.33
N ILE A 127 10.00 -23.88 -8.63
CA ILE A 127 9.55 -22.59 -9.16
C ILE A 127 8.16 -22.24 -8.64
N ASP A 128 7.23 -23.20 -8.66
CA ASP A 128 5.87 -23.01 -8.15
C ASP A 128 5.88 -22.66 -6.66
N ALA A 129 6.66 -23.37 -5.84
CA ALA A 129 6.77 -23.09 -4.41
C ALA A 129 7.27 -21.66 -4.13
N ILE A 130 8.29 -21.20 -4.86
CA ILE A 130 8.82 -19.83 -4.73
C ILE A 130 7.77 -18.80 -5.20
N MET A 131 7.10 -19.07 -6.32
CA MET A 131 6.06 -18.18 -6.85
C MET A 131 4.91 -17.99 -5.86
N PHE A 132 4.35 -19.07 -5.31
CA PHE A 132 3.27 -19.01 -4.32
C PHE A 132 3.70 -18.35 -3.01
N ASN A 133 4.97 -18.51 -2.60
CA ASN A 133 5.51 -17.78 -1.45
C ASN A 133 5.45 -16.25 -1.66
N GLY A 134 5.74 -15.77 -2.88
CA GLY A 134 5.63 -14.36 -3.24
C GLY A 134 4.19 -13.81 -3.23
N PHE A 135 3.19 -14.62 -3.58
CA PHE A 135 1.77 -14.22 -3.57
C PHE A 135 1.28 -13.82 -2.17
N SER A 136 1.86 -14.41 -1.11
CA SER A 136 1.47 -14.11 0.27
C SER A 136 1.68 -12.62 0.64
N GLU A 137 2.59 -11.92 -0.02
CA GLU A 137 2.93 -10.51 0.27
C GLU A 137 1.96 -9.52 -0.39
N LEU A 138 1.25 -9.95 -1.45
CA LEU A 138 0.29 -9.12 -2.18
C LEU A 138 -0.90 -8.75 -1.30
N GLY A 139 -1.39 -9.69 -0.49
CA GLY A 139 -2.50 -9.45 0.44
C GLY A 139 -2.20 -8.35 1.46
N MET A 140 -0.98 -8.33 2.01
CA MET A 140 -0.55 -7.28 2.93
C MET A 140 -0.37 -5.93 2.23
N THR A 141 0.11 -5.94 0.98
CA THR A 141 0.24 -4.70 0.20
C THR A 141 -1.13 -4.08 -0.09
N ALA A 142 -2.13 -4.92 -0.41
CA ALA A 142 -3.50 -4.49 -0.64
C ALA A 142 -4.11 -3.82 0.60
N THR A 143 -3.87 -4.35 1.81
CA THR A 143 -4.39 -3.74 3.04
C THR A 143 -3.69 -2.43 3.42
N LYS A 144 -2.41 -2.25 3.05
CA LYS A 144 -1.67 -0.99 3.24
C LYS A 144 -2.08 0.12 2.26
N LEU A 145 -2.65 -0.24 1.11
CA LEU A 145 -2.92 0.68 0.00
C LEU A 145 -3.88 1.84 0.34
N PRO A 146 -5.02 1.62 1.03
CA PRO A 146 -5.92 2.72 1.41
C PRO A 146 -5.25 3.74 2.34
N VAL A 147 -4.41 3.25 3.27
CA VAL A 147 -3.66 4.11 4.20
C VAL A 147 -2.63 4.94 3.43
N PHE A 148 -1.97 4.34 2.44
CA PHE A 148 -1.03 5.04 1.56
C PHE A 148 -1.72 6.18 0.80
N PHE A 149 -2.86 5.92 0.15
CA PHE A 149 -3.58 6.95 -0.60
C PHE A 149 -4.03 8.09 0.32
N LYS A 150 -4.58 7.77 1.49
CA LYS A 150 -4.97 8.77 2.48
C LYS A 150 -3.79 9.65 2.92
N GLN A 151 -2.62 9.05 3.18
CA GLN A 151 -1.44 9.78 3.63
C GLN A 151 -0.81 10.63 2.52
N ARG A 152 -0.84 10.14 1.27
CA ARG A 152 -0.37 10.87 0.09
C ARG A 152 -1.25 12.10 -0.17
N ASP A 153 -2.56 11.94 -0.10
CA ASP A 153 -3.51 13.02 -0.38
C ASP A 153 -3.48 14.11 0.72
N LEU A 154 -3.11 13.73 1.95
CA LEU A 154 -2.79 14.65 3.05
C LEU A 154 -1.37 15.24 2.98
N LEU A 155 -0.64 15.01 1.89
CA LEU A 155 0.71 15.55 1.65
C LEU A 155 1.76 15.17 2.71
N PHE A 156 1.60 14.03 3.40
CA PHE A 156 2.61 13.57 4.37
C PHE A 156 3.92 13.16 3.69
N PHE A 157 3.84 12.40 2.59
CA PHE A 157 5.01 11.97 1.83
C PHE A 157 4.64 11.70 0.36
N PRO A 158 5.59 11.86 -0.58
CA PRO A 158 5.41 11.49 -1.98
C PRO A 158 5.48 9.97 -2.17
N ALA A 159 4.95 9.46 -3.30
CA ALA A 159 4.89 8.03 -3.58
C ALA A 159 6.26 7.32 -3.54
N TRP A 160 7.31 7.94 -4.06
CA TRP A 160 8.66 7.38 -4.06
C TRP A 160 9.24 7.17 -2.65
N ALA A 161 8.87 8.03 -1.69
CA ALA A 161 9.37 7.94 -0.32
C ALA A 161 8.77 6.74 0.43
N TYR A 162 7.66 6.18 -0.07
CA TYR A 162 7.07 4.95 0.43
C TYR A 162 7.63 3.71 -0.28
N THR A 163 7.81 3.75 -1.60
CA THR A 163 8.21 2.57 -2.37
C THR A 163 9.69 2.22 -2.21
N ILE A 164 10.58 3.21 -2.13
CA ILE A 164 12.02 2.98 -2.03
C ILE A 164 12.39 2.21 -0.75
N PRO A 165 11.97 2.63 0.46
CA PRO A 165 12.29 1.90 1.68
C PRO A 165 11.72 0.48 1.70
N ALA A 166 10.50 0.29 1.18
CA ALA A 166 9.89 -1.03 1.08
C ALA A 166 10.76 -1.98 0.24
N TRP A 167 11.23 -1.53 -0.93
CA TRP A 167 12.11 -2.34 -1.79
C TRP A 167 13.46 -2.63 -1.14
N ILE A 168 14.08 -1.62 -0.50
CA ILE A 168 15.37 -1.78 0.18
C ILE A 168 15.30 -2.83 1.28
N LEU A 169 14.20 -2.90 2.03
CA LEU A 169 14.01 -3.88 3.09
C LEU A 169 13.61 -5.26 2.54
N GLN A 170 12.82 -5.32 1.47
CA GLN A 170 12.26 -6.57 0.95
C GLN A 170 13.25 -7.37 0.11
N ILE A 171 14.12 -6.72 -0.68
CA ILE A 171 15.10 -7.40 -1.56
C ILE A 171 16.05 -8.33 -0.78
N PRO A 172 16.71 -7.90 0.32
CA PRO A 172 17.61 -8.77 1.07
C PRO A 172 16.89 -9.97 1.69
N ILE A 173 15.66 -9.77 2.14
CA ILE A 173 14.85 -10.81 2.80
C ILE A 173 14.44 -11.88 1.81
N THR A 174 13.95 -11.50 0.63
CA THR A 174 13.56 -12.46 -0.42
C THR A 174 14.77 -13.24 -0.94
N PHE A 175 15.92 -12.59 -1.08
CA PHE A 175 17.15 -13.27 -1.47
C PHE A 175 17.59 -14.32 -0.43
N PHE A 176 17.47 -13.98 0.85
CA PHE A 176 17.77 -14.91 1.94
C PHE A 176 16.79 -16.10 1.97
N GLU A 177 15.48 -15.86 1.87
CA GLU A 177 14.45 -16.91 1.84
C GLU A 177 14.66 -17.90 0.69
N VAL A 178 14.84 -17.39 -0.53
CA VAL A 178 15.07 -18.24 -1.72
C VAL A 178 16.41 -18.95 -1.61
N GLY A 179 17.45 -18.27 -1.13
CA GLY A 179 18.77 -18.85 -0.93
C GLY A 179 18.73 -20.06 0.01
N VAL A 180 18.03 -19.96 1.14
CA VAL A 180 17.85 -21.08 2.08
C VAL A 180 17.06 -22.22 1.45
N TYR A 181 15.96 -21.92 0.75
CA TYR A 181 15.14 -22.94 0.08
C TYR A 181 15.93 -23.70 -0.99
N VAL A 182 16.63 -22.99 -1.87
CA VAL A 182 17.43 -23.61 -2.93
C VAL A 182 18.58 -24.39 -2.31
N PHE A 183 19.32 -23.82 -1.36
CA PHE A 183 20.45 -24.50 -0.73
C PHE A 183 20.04 -25.81 -0.07
N THR A 184 18.92 -25.83 0.66
CA THR A 184 18.44 -27.02 1.36
C THR A 184 17.93 -28.10 0.38
N THR A 185 17.11 -27.72 -0.59
CA THR A 185 16.54 -28.67 -1.56
C THR A 185 17.58 -29.18 -2.56
N TYR A 186 18.58 -28.38 -2.92
CA TYR A 186 19.57 -28.71 -3.95
C TYR A 186 20.34 -30.00 -3.64
N TYR A 187 20.91 -30.06 -2.43
CA TYR A 187 21.73 -31.20 -2.00
C TYR A 187 20.89 -32.44 -1.71
N VAL A 188 19.67 -32.26 -1.21
CA VAL A 188 18.79 -33.37 -0.80
C VAL A 188 18.13 -34.05 -2.01
N ILE A 189 17.83 -33.30 -3.07
CA ILE A 189 17.32 -33.85 -4.33
C ILE A 189 18.46 -34.52 -5.13
N GLY A 190 19.70 -34.09 -4.91
CA GLY A 190 20.86 -34.66 -5.59
C GLY A 190 21.05 -34.11 -7.00
N PHE A 191 20.80 -32.82 -7.20
CA PHE A 191 21.23 -32.09 -8.40
C PHE A 191 22.77 -32.15 -8.54
N ASP A 192 23.29 -31.72 -9.68
CA ASP A 192 24.72 -31.81 -9.96
C ASP A 192 25.54 -30.96 -8.96
N PRO A 193 26.38 -31.54 -8.08
CA PRO A 193 27.14 -30.75 -7.11
C PRO A 193 28.23 -29.87 -7.75
N SER A 194 28.46 -29.98 -9.07
CA SER A 194 29.37 -29.10 -9.78
C SER A 194 28.83 -27.66 -9.84
N ILE A 195 29.52 -26.73 -9.18
CA ILE A 195 29.26 -25.29 -9.27
C ILE A 195 29.77 -24.74 -10.61
N SER A 196 30.77 -25.41 -11.18
CA SER A 196 31.35 -25.15 -12.49
C SER A 196 30.88 -26.20 -13.50
N ARG A 197 30.37 -25.72 -14.63
CA ARG A 197 30.07 -26.55 -15.80
C ARG A 197 31.35 -26.91 -16.56
#